data_AF-A0A2T3J5G7-F1
#
_entry.id   AF-A0A2T3J5G7-F1
#
_cell.length_a   1.000
_cell.length_b   1.000
_cell.length_c   1.000
_cell.angle_alpha   90.00
_cell.angle_beta   90.00
_cell.angle_gamma   90.00
#
_symmetry.space_group_name_H-M   'P 1'
#
loop_
_entity.id
_entity.type
_entity.pdbx_description
1 polymer ?
#
loop_
_entity_poly.entity_id
_entity_poly.type
_entity_poly.pdbx_seq_one_letter_code
_entity_poly.pdbx_strand_id
1 'polypeptide(L)'
;HWKASTLHNNRQGFDRHIEPVLGKAMVATLTRQKVERWFSGMSATKGMANTMLPLLSVMMQQAEVYGYRAPQSNPCKSFKRYTLVACERYLTPDELRCLWLVLDTHQASSPTAVMILRLLILTGCRGNEVRTVKWRHYRQGHWYLPDSKTGARVVYIGQAAVDVLARHVRRQGGELFPMKKGASVRAVSNLWVKLRIKADIADVRIHDLR
;
A
#
# COMPACT_ATOMS: atom_id res chain seq x y z
N HIS A 1 -15.21 -3.43 12.78
CA HIS A 1 -13.88 -4.00 13.09
C HIS A 1 -12.87 -3.63 12.01
N TRP A 2 -11.67 -3.16 12.37
CA TRP A 2 -10.57 -2.90 11.43
C TRP A 2 -9.73 -4.16 11.19
N LYS A 3 -9.20 -4.34 9.96
CA LYS A 3 -8.17 -5.36 9.70
C LYS A 3 -6.91 -5.02 10.51
N ALA A 4 -6.14 -6.05 10.90
CA ALA A 4 -4.93 -5.87 11.72
C ALA A 4 -3.92 -4.88 11.11
N SER A 5 -3.78 -4.85 9.79
CA SER A 5 -2.91 -3.90 9.08
C SER A 5 -3.41 -2.45 9.19
N THR A 6 -4.72 -2.24 9.06
CA THR A 6 -5.34 -0.92 9.24
C THR A 6 -5.15 -0.41 10.67
N LEU A 7 -5.34 -1.29 11.66
CA LEU A 7 -5.10 -0.95 13.07
C LEU A 7 -3.65 -0.52 13.31
N HIS A 8 -2.69 -1.31 12.79
CA HIS A 8 -1.27 -1.01 12.92
C HIS A 8 -0.89 0.32 12.26
N ASN A 9 -1.37 0.58 11.04
CA ASN A 9 -1.09 1.81 10.32
C ASN A 9 -1.72 3.03 11.00
N ASN A 10 -2.95 2.91 11.49
CA ASN A 10 -3.61 3.99 12.22
C ASN A 10 -2.90 4.29 13.55
N ARG A 11 -2.46 3.25 14.27
CA ARG A 11 -1.66 3.42 15.49
C ARG A 11 -0.35 4.14 15.21
N GLN A 12 0.45 3.67 14.24
CA GLN A 12 1.67 4.39 13.86
C GLN A 12 1.42 5.82 13.41
N GLY A 13 0.32 6.06 12.67
CA GLY A 13 -0.07 7.40 12.24
C GLY A 13 -0.40 8.31 13.43
N PHE A 14 -1.12 7.79 14.42
CA PHE A 14 -1.41 8.49 15.67
C PHE A 14 -0.11 8.85 16.41
N ASP A 15 0.72 7.85 16.71
CA ASP A 15 1.96 8.02 17.50
C ASP A 15 2.92 9.03 16.83
N ARG A 16 2.97 9.07 15.49
CA ARG A 16 3.90 9.93 14.75
C ARG A 16 3.38 11.31 14.41
N HIS A 17 2.08 11.46 14.18
CA HIS A 17 1.53 12.68 13.59
C HIS A 17 0.50 13.38 14.46
N ILE A 18 -0.22 12.67 15.32
CA ILE A 18 -1.27 13.26 16.16
C ILE A 18 -0.76 13.47 17.58
N GLU A 19 -0.24 12.42 18.22
CA GLU A 19 0.20 12.43 19.61
C GLU A 19 1.25 13.52 19.91
N PRO A 20 2.30 13.72 19.09
CA PRO A 20 3.35 14.69 19.42
C PRO A 20 2.86 16.14 19.49
N VAL A 21 1.79 16.46 18.77
CA VAL A 21 1.28 17.84 18.66
C VAL A 21 0.01 18.05 19.50
N LEU A 22 -0.89 17.07 19.50
CA LEU A 22 -2.22 17.16 20.10
C LEU A 22 -2.41 16.25 21.32
N GLY A 23 -1.50 15.31 21.59
CA GLY A 23 -1.68 14.26 22.60
C GLY A 23 -1.79 14.75 24.04
N LYS A 24 -1.18 15.90 24.36
CA LYS A 24 -1.27 16.52 25.70
C LYS A 24 -2.49 17.41 25.89
N ALA A 25 -3.21 17.75 24.83
CA ALA A 25 -4.37 18.63 24.92
C ALA A 25 -5.57 17.85 25.48
N MET A 26 -6.28 18.45 26.44
CA MET A 26 -7.56 17.89 26.89
C MET A 26 -8.53 17.83 25.71
N VAL A 27 -9.18 16.68 25.55
CA VAL A 27 -10.04 16.41 24.40
C VAL A 27 -11.16 17.46 24.31
N ALA A 28 -11.74 17.93 25.41
CA ALA A 28 -12.72 19.02 25.43
C ALA A 28 -12.20 20.38 24.91
N THR A 29 -10.91 20.65 25.05
CA THR A 29 -10.28 21.94 24.71
C THR A 29 -9.75 22.02 23.28
N LEU A 30 -9.89 20.94 22.51
CA LEU A 30 -9.52 20.91 21.10
C LEU A 30 -10.55 21.70 20.28
N THR A 31 -10.12 22.86 19.80
CA THR A 31 -10.92 23.75 18.95
C THR A 31 -10.61 23.50 17.48
N ARG A 32 -11.51 23.98 16.60
CA ARG A 32 -11.32 23.97 15.15
C ARG A 32 -9.97 24.59 14.74
N GLN A 33 -9.64 25.75 15.31
CA GLN A 33 -8.42 26.49 15.01
C GLN A 33 -7.14 25.71 15.37
N LYS A 34 -7.14 24.94 16.47
CA LYS A 34 -6.01 24.06 16.83
C LYS A 34 -5.83 22.94 15.81
N VAL A 35 -6.93 22.33 15.37
CA VAL A 35 -6.90 21.29 14.33
C VAL A 35 -6.42 21.87 12.99
N GLU A 36 -6.83 23.09 12.64
CA GLU A 36 -6.37 23.77 11.42
C GLU A 36 -4.87 24.06 11.45
N ARG A 37 -4.34 24.54 12.58
CA ARG A 37 -2.90 24.75 12.77
C ARG A 37 -2.12 23.43 12.68
N TRP A 38 -2.62 22.36 13.28
CA TRP A 38 -2.01 21.04 13.17
C TRP A 38 -2.01 20.54 11.71
N PHE A 39 -3.15 20.65 11.03
CA PHE A 39 -3.31 20.20 9.65
C PHE A 39 -2.42 21.00 8.68
N SER A 40 -2.33 22.33 8.84
CA SER A 40 -1.47 23.18 8.03
C SER A 40 0.02 22.93 8.26
N GLY A 41 0.41 22.54 9.48
CA GLY A 41 1.77 22.08 9.79
C GLY A 41 2.17 20.82 9.01
N MET A 42 1.20 20.03 8.52
CA MET A 42 1.42 18.85 7.68
C MET A 42 1.32 19.14 6.18
N SER A 43 1.34 20.41 5.76
CA SER A 43 1.19 20.83 4.35
C SER A 43 2.26 20.28 3.42
N ALA A 44 3.47 19.99 3.91
CA ALA A 44 4.53 19.31 3.16
C ALA A 44 4.17 17.85 2.81
N THR A 45 3.28 17.23 3.57
CA THR A 45 2.88 15.81 3.44
C THR A 45 1.36 15.69 3.31
N LYS A 46 0.79 16.39 2.32
CA LYS A 46 -0.67 16.52 2.09
C LYS A 46 -1.44 15.20 2.14
N GLY A 47 -0.89 14.13 1.56
CA GLY A 47 -1.51 12.80 1.58
C GLY A 47 -1.60 12.20 2.99
N MET A 48 -0.56 12.39 3.81
CA MET A 48 -0.57 11.96 5.21
C MET A 48 -1.56 12.78 6.02
N ALA A 49 -1.58 14.11 5.86
CA ALA A 49 -2.55 14.99 6.53
C ALA A 49 -4.00 14.54 6.23
N ASN A 50 -4.31 14.25 4.96
CA ASN A 50 -5.61 13.75 4.54
C ASN A 50 -5.95 12.36 5.10
N THR A 51 -4.96 11.57 5.49
CA THR A 51 -5.14 10.25 6.13
C THR A 51 -5.35 10.41 7.65
N MET A 52 -4.63 11.34 8.29
CA MET A 52 -4.69 11.55 9.74
C MET A 52 -5.93 12.31 10.19
N LEU A 53 -6.42 13.27 9.38
CA LEU A 53 -7.60 14.06 9.73
C LEU A 53 -8.87 13.20 9.96
N PRO A 54 -9.22 12.21 9.11
CA PRO A 54 -10.31 11.28 9.39
C PRO A 54 -10.09 10.44 10.65
N LEU A 55 -8.84 10.02 10.93
CA LEU A 55 -8.52 9.28 12.15
C LEU A 55 -8.82 10.13 13.39
N LEU A 56 -8.34 11.38 13.40
CA LEU A 56 -8.65 12.33 14.47
C LEU A 56 -10.16 12.58 14.58
N SER A 57 -10.87 12.71 13.46
CA SER A 57 -12.32 12.91 13.44
C SER A 57 -13.07 11.76 14.13
N VAL A 58 -12.69 10.51 13.86
CA VAL A 58 -13.29 9.33 14.51
C VAL A 58 -13.00 9.34 16.02
N MET A 59 -11.79 9.71 16.43
CA MET A 59 -11.45 9.83 17.85
C MET A 59 -12.30 10.90 18.55
N MET A 60 -12.51 12.05 17.92
CA MET A 60 -13.35 13.12 18.46
C MET A 60 -14.82 12.71 18.53
N GLN A 61 -15.33 12.02 17.51
CA GLN A 61 -16.69 11.48 17.53
C GLN A 61 -16.88 10.45 18.67
N GLN A 62 -15.89 9.59 18.89
CA GLN A 62 -15.94 8.64 20.00
C GLN A 62 -15.90 9.34 21.36
N ALA A 63 -15.15 10.44 21.47
CA ALA A 63 -15.12 11.25 22.68
C ALA A 63 -16.47 11.94 22.99
N GLU A 64 -17.25 12.29 21.97
CA GLU A 64 -18.64 12.76 22.16
C GLU A 64 -19.53 11.65 22.70
N VAL A 65 -19.44 10.44 22.14
CA VAL A 65 -20.22 9.27 22.59
C VAL A 65 -19.93 8.93 24.05
N TYR A 66 -18.67 9.07 24.49
CA TYR A 66 -18.27 8.84 25.88
C TYR A 66 -18.51 10.03 26.82
N GLY A 67 -19.04 11.15 26.31
CA GLY A 67 -19.29 12.35 27.12
C GLY A 67 -18.05 13.16 27.50
N TYR A 68 -16.87 12.85 26.95
CA TYR A 68 -15.67 13.67 27.13
C TYR A 68 -15.71 14.97 26.33
N ARG A 69 -16.65 15.08 25.38
CA ARG A 69 -16.98 16.28 24.63
C ARG A 69 -18.48 16.45 24.54
N ALA A 70 -18.93 17.69 24.41
CA ALA A 70 -20.33 17.99 24.11
C ALA A 70 -20.76 17.34 22.78
N PRO A 71 -22.02 16.88 22.65
CA PRO A 71 -22.54 16.35 21.39
C PRO A 71 -22.37 17.35 20.24
N GLN A 72 -22.06 16.85 19.04
CA GLN A 72 -21.87 17.65 17.82
C GLN A 72 -20.75 18.71 17.87
N SER A 73 -19.82 18.61 18.82
CA SER A 73 -18.69 19.53 18.99
C SER A 73 -17.43 19.13 18.22
N ASN A 74 -17.45 18.08 17.40
CA ASN A 74 -16.28 17.54 16.72
C ASN A 74 -15.57 18.60 15.85
N PRO A 75 -14.32 19.00 16.18
CA PRO A 75 -13.62 20.06 15.49
C PRO A 75 -13.21 19.68 14.05
N CYS A 76 -13.22 18.38 13.73
CA CYS A 76 -12.88 17.86 12.40
C CYS A 76 -14.11 17.75 11.47
N LYS A 77 -15.32 18.06 11.95
CA LYS A 77 -16.53 18.01 11.13
C LYS A 77 -16.43 19.01 9.97
N SER A 78 -16.86 18.61 8.78
CA SER A 78 -16.82 19.44 7.56
C SER A 78 -15.45 20.08 7.28
N PHE A 79 -14.37 19.39 7.60
CA PHE A 79 -13.01 19.88 7.38
C PHE A 79 -12.56 19.67 5.92
N LYS A 80 -12.13 20.74 5.24
CA LYS A 80 -11.65 20.69 3.86
C LYS A 80 -10.27 20.03 3.79
N ARG A 81 -10.19 18.92 3.08
CA ARG A 81 -8.95 18.18 2.84
C ARG A 81 -8.11 18.86 1.75
N TYR A 82 -6.83 18.53 1.70
CA TYR A 82 -5.99 18.93 0.57
C TYR A 82 -6.45 18.24 -0.71
N THR A 83 -6.54 18.98 -1.80
CA THR A 83 -6.69 18.39 -3.13
C THR A 83 -5.38 17.69 -3.50
N LEU A 84 -5.47 16.40 -3.82
CA LEU A 84 -4.34 15.62 -4.31
C LEU A 84 -4.50 15.44 -5.81
N VAL A 85 -3.44 15.69 -6.56
CA VAL A 85 -3.39 15.34 -7.98
C VAL A 85 -3.17 13.83 -8.06
N ALA A 86 -4.08 13.13 -8.72
CA ALA A 86 -3.88 11.72 -9.04
C ALA A 86 -2.69 11.63 -9.99
N CYS A 87 -1.69 10.85 -9.61
CA CYS A 87 -0.56 10.57 -10.47
C CYS A 87 -0.82 9.22 -11.14
N GLU A 88 -1.14 9.24 -12.42
CA GLU A 88 -1.29 8.07 -13.28
C GLU A 88 -0.10 8.06 -14.24
N ARG A 89 0.73 7.03 -14.15
CA ARG A 89 1.93 6.86 -14.96
C ARG A 89 1.90 5.46 -15.54
N TYR A 90 1.96 5.35 -16.86
CA TYR A 90 1.96 4.09 -17.58
C TYR A 90 3.26 3.94 -18.36
N LEU A 91 3.85 2.75 -18.35
CA LEU A 91 5.07 2.48 -19.11
C LEU A 91 4.77 2.46 -20.60
N THR A 92 5.63 3.08 -21.39
CA THR A 92 5.61 2.90 -22.85
C THR A 92 6.09 1.49 -23.23
N PRO A 93 5.82 1.00 -24.45
CA PRO A 93 6.36 -0.28 -24.91
C PRO A 93 7.89 -0.35 -24.84
N ASP A 94 8.58 0.77 -25.08
CA ASP A 94 10.04 0.84 -25.00
C ASP A 94 10.56 0.75 -23.56
N GLU A 95 9.95 1.51 -22.66
CA GLU A 95 10.27 1.46 -21.23
C GLU A 95 10.01 0.08 -20.64
N LEU A 96 8.91 -0.55 -21.04
CA LEU A 96 8.58 -1.90 -20.62
C LEU A 96 9.65 -2.89 -21.10
N ARG A 97 10.11 -2.79 -22.36
CA ARG A 97 11.18 -3.64 -22.90
C ARG A 97 12.50 -3.44 -22.15
N CYS A 98 12.88 -2.20 -21.90
CA CYS A 98 14.06 -1.88 -21.09
C CYS A 98 13.93 -2.47 -19.69
N LEU A 99 12.78 -2.34 -19.04
CA LEU A 99 12.53 -2.92 -17.73
C LEU A 99 12.65 -4.45 -17.74
N TRP A 100 12.13 -5.14 -18.75
CA TRP A 100 12.30 -6.59 -18.90
C TRP A 100 13.77 -7.00 -18.98
N LEU A 101 14.58 -6.29 -19.78
CA LEU A 101 16.01 -6.56 -19.89
C LEU A 101 16.74 -6.34 -18.55
N VAL A 102 16.43 -5.26 -17.84
CA VAL A 102 17.03 -5.00 -16.53
C VAL A 102 16.59 -6.04 -15.49
N LEU A 103 15.35 -6.53 -15.54
CA LEU A 103 14.87 -7.63 -14.70
C LEU A 103 15.67 -8.92 -14.95
N ASP A 104 15.97 -9.24 -16.21
CA ASP A 104 16.75 -10.42 -16.59
C ASP A 104 18.15 -10.40 -15.94
N THR A 105 18.82 -9.25 -15.95
CA THR A 105 20.15 -9.10 -15.31
C THR A 105 20.15 -9.34 -13.79
N HIS A 106 19.01 -9.27 -13.12
CA HIS A 106 18.88 -9.50 -11.67
C HIS A 106 18.23 -10.85 -11.31
N GLN A 107 17.93 -11.69 -12.31
CA GLN A 107 17.28 -12.98 -12.10
C GLN A 107 18.11 -13.89 -11.18
N ALA A 108 19.43 -13.92 -11.34
CA ALA A 108 20.32 -14.76 -10.53
C ALA A 108 20.49 -14.24 -9.09
N SER A 109 20.59 -12.92 -8.91
CA SER A 109 20.86 -12.30 -7.61
C SER A 109 19.60 -12.09 -6.75
N SER A 110 18.42 -11.98 -7.36
CA SER A 110 17.16 -11.70 -6.66
C SER A 110 15.95 -12.42 -7.30
N PRO A 111 15.99 -13.75 -7.45
CA PRO A 111 15.03 -14.51 -8.25
C PRO A 111 13.57 -14.29 -7.81
N THR A 112 13.33 -14.30 -6.50
CA THR A 112 11.98 -14.13 -5.94
C THR A 112 11.42 -12.72 -6.21
N ALA A 113 12.22 -11.68 -6.02
CA ALA A 113 11.78 -10.30 -6.21
C ALA A 113 11.54 -9.99 -7.69
N VAL A 114 12.42 -10.48 -8.59
CA VAL A 114 12.22 -10.40 -10.04
C VAL A 114 10.93 -11.10 -10.45
N MET A 115 10.68 -12.31 -9.94
CA MET A 115 9.44 -13.03 -10.23
C MET A 115 8.19 -12.28 -9.79
N ILE A 116 8.20 -11.68 -8.59
CA ILE A 116 7.09 -10.86 -8.11
C ILE A 116 6.85 -9.65 -9.04
N LEU A 117 7.91 -8.95 -9.45
CA LEU A 117 7.81 -7.80 -10.36
C LEU A 117 7.25 -8.19 -11.72
N ARG A 118 7.71 -9.30 -12.30
CA ARG A 118 7.15 -9.84 -13.55
C ARG A 118 5.67 -10.15 -13.43
N LEU A 119 5.27 -10.82 -12.35
CA LEU A 119 3.85 -11.13 -12.12
C LEU A 119 3.02 -9.87 -11.89
N LEU A 120 3.55 -8.83 -11.25
CA LEU A 120 2.83 -7.55 -11.11
C LEU A 120 2.51 -6.95 -12.48
N ILE A 121 3.53 -6.84 -13.33
CA ILE A 121 3.42 -6.32 -14.70
C ILE A 121 2.42 -7.15 -15.53
N LEU A 122 2.52 -8.48 -15.46
CA LEU A 122 1.72 -9.37 -16.32
C LEU A 122 0.27 -9.56 -15.85
N THR A 123 -0.04 -9.25 -14.59
CA THR A 123 -1.37 -9.55 -14.01
C THR A 123 -2.17 -8.32 -13.61
N GLY A 124 -1.54 -7.14 -13.50
CA GLY A 124 -2.21 -5.94 -12.99
C GLY A 124 -2.78 -6.10 -11.57
N CYS A 125 -2.29 -7.09 -10.81
CA CYS A 125 -2.74 -7.35 -9.46
C CYS A 125 -2.11 -6.36 -8.48
N ARG A 126 -2.73 -6.16 -7.31
CA ARG A 126 -2.09 -5.35 -6.27
C ARG A 126 -0.82 -6.04 -5.79
N GLY A 127 0.20 -5.25 -5.44
CA GLY A 127 1.44 -5.72 -4.82
C GLY A 127 1.24 -6.75 -3.71
N ASN A 128 0.26 -6.53 -2.84
CA ASN A 128 -0.05 -7.49 -1.77
C ASN A 128 -0.65 -8.79 -2.28
N GLU A 129 -1.58 -8.72 -3.24
CA GLU A 129 -2.26 -9.89 -3.82
C GLU A 129 -1.24 -10.86 -4.45
N VAL A 130 -0.29 -10.34 -5.24
CA VAL A 130 0.78 -11.16 -5.85
C VAL A 130 1.68 -11.76 -4.77
N ARG A 131 2.12 -10.97 -3.79
CA ARG A 131 3.11 -11.43 -2.78
C ARG A 131 2.56 -12.44 -1.80
N THR A 132 1.25 -12.46 -1.56
CA THR A 132 0.61 -13.34 -0.56
C THR A 132 -0.24 -14.46 -1.19
N VAL A 133 -0.23 -14.59 -2.51
CA VAL A 133 -0.95 -15.68 -3.19
C VAL A 133 -0.38 -17.03 -2.78
N LYS A 134 -1.26 -18.02 -2.69
CA LYS A 134 -0.93 -19.39 -2.32
C LYS A 134 -1.12 -20.30 -3.52
N TRP A 135 -0.31 -21.35 -3.62
CA TRP A 135 -0.43 -22.34 -4.70
C TRP A 135 -1.82 -22.97 -4.78
N ARG A 136 -2.48 -23.21 -3.65
CA ARG A 136 -3.86 -23.73 -3.60
C ARG A 136 -4.91 -22.84 -4.29
N HIS A 137 -4.59 -21.55 -4.44
CA HIS A 137 -5.44 -20.56 -5.09
C HIS A 137 -5.13 -20.44 -6.59
N TYR A 138 -4.07 -21.07 -7.07
CA TYR A 138 -3.75 -21.15 -8.49
C TYR A 138 -4.32 -22.43 -9.10
N ARG A 139 -5.14 -22.28 -10.14
CA ARG A 139 -5.74 -23.38 -10.90
C ARG A 139 -5.72 -22.97 -12.37
N GLN A 140 -5.18 -23.81 -13.26
CA GLN A 140 -5.35 -23.71 -14.72
C GLN A 140 -5.44 -22.26 -15.27
N GLY A 141 -4.39 -21.46 -15.09
CA GLY A 141 -4.35 -20.09 -15.65
C GLY A 141 -5.17 -19.03 -14.90
N HIS A 142 -5.66 -19.29 -13.69
CA HIS A 142 -6.32 -18.28 -12.87
C HIS A 142 -5.93 -18.34 -11.38
N TRP A 143 -6.00 -17.18 -10.72
CA TRP A 143 -5.87 -17.01 -9.29
C TRP A 143 -7.22 -16.71 -8.64
N TYR A 144 -7.54 -17.48 -7.61
CA TYR A 144 -8.62 -17.18 -6.68
C TYR A 144 -8.09 -16.37 -5.50
N LEU A 145 -8.44 -15.10 -5.40
CA LEU A 145 -7.97 -14.20 -4.34
C LEU A 145 -9.08 -14.03 -3.29
N PRO A 146 -9.14 -14.84 -2.22
CA PRO A 146 -10.21 -14.75 -1.22
C PRO A 146 -10.13 -13.51 -0.34
N ASP A 147 -8.91 -13.03 -0.06
CA ASP A 147 -8.66 -11.86 0.77
C ASP A 147 -8.03 -10.74 -0.06
N SER A 148 -8.88 -10.04 -0.82
CA SER A 148 -8.48 -8.81 -1.53
C SER A 148 -8.96 -7.57 -0.79
N LYS A 149 -8.45 -6.39 -1.19
CA LYS A 149 -8.91 -5.10 -0.64
C LYS A 149 -10.42 -4.89 -0.86
N THR A 150 -11.00 -5.48 -1.90
CA THR A 150 -12.39 -5.28 -2.32
C THR A 150 -13.23 -6.56 -2.24
N GLY A 151 -12.79 -7.57 -1.47
CA GLY A 151 -13.47 -8.87 -1.35
C GLY A 151 -12.94 -9.93 -2.29
N ALA A 152 -13.52 -11.13 -2.26
CA ALA A 152 -13.03 -12.25 -3.05
C ALA A 152 -13.15 -11.97 -4.56
N ARG A 153 -12.13 -12.33 -5.34
CA ARG A 153 -12.17 -12.21 -6.81
C ARG A 153 -11.33 -13.27 -7.52
N VAL A 154 -11.68 -13.55 -8.77
CA VAL A 154 -10.87 -14.34 -9.70
C VAL A 154 -10.05 -13.41 -10.59
N VAL A 155 -8.81 -13.80 -10.88
CA VAL A 155 -7.95 -13.14 -11.87
C VAL A 155 -7.49 -14.19 -12.86
N TYR A 156 -7.91 -14.05 -14.12
CA TYR A 156 -7.36 -14.83 -15.22
C TYR A 156 -6.00 -14.25 -15.58
N ILE A 157 -4.98 -15.10 -15.59
CA ILE A 157 -3.60 -14.70 -15.88
C ILE A 157 -3.20 -15.25 -17.25
N GLY A 158 -2.57 -14.41 -18.07
CA GLY A 158 -2.14 -14.80 -19.41
C GLY A 158 -1.03 -15.83 -19.41
N GLN A 159 -0.78 -16.45 -20.57
CA GLN A 159 0.23 -17.51 -20.72
C GLN A 159 1.63 -17.09 -20.24
N ALA A 160 2.04 -15.83 -20.49
CA ALA A 160 3.31 -15.32 -20.00
C ALA A 160 3.44 -15.38 -18.47
N ALA A 161 2.36 -15.13 -17.72
CA ALA A 161 2.37 -15.25 -16.26
C ALA A 161 2.40 -16.71 -15.83
N VAL A 162 1.71 -17.59 -16.55
CA VAL A 162 1.75 -19.04 -16.35
C VAL A 162 3.17 -19.57 -16.55
N ASP A 163 3.86 -19.14 -17.60
CA ASP A 163 5.24 -19.56 -17.90
C ASP A 163 6.22 -19.09 -16.82
N VAL A 164 6.03 -17.88 -16.28
CA VAL A 164 6.80 -17.38 -15.13
C VAL A 164 6.57 -18.26 -13.89
N LEU A 165 5.32 -18.67 -13.63
CA LEU A 165 4.99 -19.56 -12.52
C LEU A 165 5.53 -20.98 -12.71
N ALA A 166 5.54 -21.49 -13.94
CA ALA A 166 6.04 -22.83 -14.27
C ALA A 166 7.54 -22.98 -13.96
N ARG A 167 8.30 -21.90 -14.07
CA ARG A 167 9.73 -21.86 -13.71
C ARG A 167 9.97 -21.83 -12.19
N HIS A 168 8.92 -21.66 -11.38
CA HIS A 168 9.08 -21.58 -9.92
C HIS A 168 9.07 -22.95 -9.27
N VAL A 169 10.16 -23.26 -8.56
CA VAL A 169 10.25 -24.49 -7.75
C VAL A 169 9.30 -24.37 -6.56
N ARG A 170 8.31 -25.25 -6.51
CA ARG A 170 7.38 -25.36 -5.37
C ARG A 170 8.15 -25.77 -4.13
N ARG A 171 8.10 -24.93 -3.09
CA ARG A 171 8.63 -25.25 -1.76
C ARG A 171 7.49 -25.64 -0.82
N GLN A 172 7.83 -26.34 0.27
CA GLN A 172 6.85 -26.75 1.27
C GLN A 172 6.20 -25.52 1.95
N GLY A 173 4.92 -25.64 2.33
CA GLY A 173 4.16 -24.58 3.02
C GLY A 173 3.05 -23.91 2.20
N GLY A 174 2.89 -24.26 0.92
CA GLY A 174 1.74 -23.87 0.09
C GLY A 174 1.66 -22.38 -0.31
N GLU A 175 2.55 -21.53 0.20
CA GLU A 175 2.74 -20.15 -0.27
C GLU A 175 3.44 -20.15 -1.63
N LEU A 176 3.06 -19.23 -2.53
CA LEU A 176 3.80 -19.05 -3.77
C LEU A 176 5.20 -18.48 -3.51
N PHE A 177 5.33 -17.64 -2.48
CA PHE A 177 6.57 -16.97 -2.11
C PHE A 177 6.88 -17.18 -0.63
N PRO A 178 7.53 -18.29 -0.25
CA PRO A 178 7.81 -18.62 1.14
C PRO A 178 8.93 -17.73 1.69
N MET A 179 8.55 -16.57 2.21
CA MET A 179 9.45 -15.62 2.83
C MET A 179 8.88 -15.17 4.16
N LYS A 180 9.75 -14.82 5.11
CA LYS A 180 9.33 -14.21 6.39
C LYS A 180 8.38 -13.05 6.11
N LYS A 181 7.33 -12.91 6.92
CA LYS A 181 6.33 -11.84 6.78
C LYS A 181 7.03 -10.48 6.65
N GLY A 182 6.71 -9.73 5.59
CA GLY A 182 7.32 -8.42 5.31
C GLY A 182 8.68 -8.46 4.60
N ALA A 183 9.32 -9.63 4.44
CA ALA A 183 10.57 -9.76 3.68
C ALA A 183 10.33 -9.59 2.17
N SER A 184 9.21 -10.10 1.63
CA SER A 184 8.80 -9.85 0.23
C SER A 184 8.68 -8.37 -0.08
N VAL A 185 8.10 -7.61 0.85
CA VAL A 185 7.90 -6.16 0.72
C VAL A 185 9.25 -5.47 0.56
N ARG A 186 10.16 -5.69 1.51
CA ARG A 186 11.48 -5.05 1.52
C ARG A 186 12.33 -5.47 0.33
N ALA A 187 12.34 -6.75 -0.01
CA ALA A 187 13.09 -7.26 -1.16
C ALA A 187 12.65 -6.60 -2.47
N VAL A 188 11.33 -6.57 -2.72
CA VAL A 188 10.76 -5.96 -3.93
C VAL A 188 10.97 -4.45 -3.93
N SER A 189 10.73 -3.75 -2.82
CA SER A 189 10.96 -2.31 -2.71
C SER A 189 12.41 -1.92 -2.97
N ASN A 190 13.36 -2.62 -2.34
CA ASN A 190 14.78 -2.33 -2.48
C ASN A 190 15.28 -2.63 -3.90
N LEU A 191 14.81 -3.73 -4.50
CA LEU A 191 15.16 -4.05 -5.88
C LEU A 191 14.55 -3.03 -6.85
N TRP A 192 13.29 -2.65 -6.67
CA TRP A 192 12.60 -1.70 -7.55
C TRP A 192 13.31 -0.35 -7.64
N VAL A 193 13.77 0.19 -6.51
CA VAL A 193 14.51 1.48 -6.51
C VAL A 193 15.75 1.42 -7.41
N LYS A 194 16.44 0.28 -7.43
CA LYS A 194 17.62 0.08 -8.30
C LYS A 194 17.22 -0.12 -9.76
N LEU A 195 16.21 -0.96 -10.02
CA LEU A 195 15.78 -1.29 -11.37
C LEU A 195 15.24 -0.08 -12.12
N ARG A 196 14.42 0.75 -11.46
CA ARG A 196 13.81 1.89 -12.12
C ARG A 196 14.81 2.95 -12.57
N ILE A 197 15.93 3.09 -11.86
CA ILE A 197 17.03 3.99 -12.27
C ILE A 197 17.77 3.38 -13.46
N LYS A 198 18.07 2.08 -13.41
CA LYS A 198 18.75 1.36 -14.51
C LYS A 198 17.93 1.30 -15.80
N ALA A 199 16.61 1.30 -15.70
CA ALA A 199 15.68 1.28 -16.82
C ALA A 199 15.22 2.69 -17.26
N ASP A 200 15.83 3.75 -16.72
CA ASP A 200 15.51 5.16 -17.03
C ASP A 200 14.03 5.55 -16.79
N ILE A 201 13.42 4.99 -15.75
CA ILE A 201 12.02 5.20 -15.34
C ILE A 201 11.94 5.57 -13.85
N ALA A 202 12.83 6.45 -13.41
CA ALA A 202 12.99 6.79 -11.99
C ALA A 202 11.73 7.38 -11.32
N ASP A 203 10.81 7.93 -12.12
CA ASP A 203 9.52 8.47 -11.71
C ASP A 203 8.45 7.38 -11.46
N VAL A 204 8.62 6.18 -12.02
CA VAL A 204 7.63 5.09 -11.94
C VAL A 204 7.67 4.41 -10.57
N ARG A 205 6.51 4.33 -9.92
CA ARG A 205 6.32 3.63 -8.63
C ARG A 205 5.93 2.19 -8.89
N ILE A 206 6.15 1.31 -7.91
CA ILE A 206 5.72 -0.11 -7.99
C ILE A 206 4.22 -0.22 -8.25
N HIS A 207 3.44 0.72 -7.70
CA HIS A 207 2.00 0.73 -7.87
C HIS A 207 1.54 1.12 -9.28
N ASP A 208 2.41 1.76 -10.06
CA ASP A 208 2.17 2.15 -11.45
C ASP A 208 2.41 0.97 -12.42
N LEU A 209 2.91 -0.17 -11.91
CA LEU A 209 3.00 -1.44 -12.65
C LEU A 209 1.69 -2.21 -12.72
N ARG A 210 0.62 -1.66 -12.12
CA ARG A 210 -0.72 -2.25 -12.09
C ARG A 210 -1.63 -1.53 -13.07
#